data_AF-A0A9E5IBU2-F1
#
_entry.id   AF-A0A9E5IBU2-F1
#
_cell.length_a   1.000
_cell.length_b   1.000
_cell.length_c   1.000
_cell.angle_alpha   90.00
_cell.angle_beta   90.00
_cell.angle_gamma   90.00
#
_symmetry.space_group_name_H-M   'P 1'
#
loop_
_entity.id
_entity.type
_entity.pdbx_description
1 polymer ?
#
loop_
_entity_poly.entity_id
_entity_poly.type
_entity_poly.pdbx_seq_one_letter_code
_entity_poly.pdbx_strand_id
1 'polypeptide(L)'
;MFTKLRDYLVSWLPLWLRPRYILEQRQRAGAWRRVRAEHLAKHPECEVCGRTNNLTVHHVFPVSLAPELELVESNLMTLCDTPCHFMFGHFFNYHCYNKNVRKLAALFRREMRNHRRCAQHHRTTTD
;
A
#
# COMPACT_ATOMS: atom_id res chain seq x y z
N MET A 1 -10.21 -21.25 -8.89
CA MET A 1 -11.64 -21.39 -8.52
C MET A 1 -11.89 -22.50 -7.48
N PHE A 2 -11.12 -23.59 -7.49
CA PHE A 2 -11.27 -24.72 -6.55
C PHE A 2 -10.94 -24.43 -5.08
N THR A 3 -10.04 -23.47 -4.79
CA THR A 3 -9.64 -23.14 -3.41
C THR A 3 -10.76 -22.48 -2.60
N LYS A 4 -11.49 -21.52 -3.20
CA LYS A 4 -12.57 -20.79 -2.51
C LYS A 4 -13.73 -21.68 -2.09
N LEU A 5 -14.11 -22.67 -2.90
CA LEU A 5 -15.19 -23.62 -2.55
C LEU A 5 -14.74 -24.57 -1.43
N ARG A 6 -13.49 -25.04 -1.49
CA ARG A 6 -12.89 -25.88 -0.44
C ARG A 6 -12.79 -25.12 0.88
N ASP A 7 -12.30 -23.88 0.87
CA ASP A 7 -12.17 -23.06 2.07
C ASP A 7 -13.54 -22.68 2.65
N TYR A 8 -14.57 -22.47 1.81
CA TYR A 8 -15.94 -22.26 2.25
C TYR A 8 -16.50 -23.49 2.98
N LEU A 9 -16.36 -24.69 2.40
CA LEU A 9 -16.83 -25.93 3.03
C LEU A 9 -16.10 -26.22 4.35
N VAL A 10 -14.79 -25.99 4.40
CA VAL A 10 -13.97 -26.17 5.60
C VAL A 10 -14.28 -25.13 6.70
N SER A 11 -14.87 -23.98 6.33
CA SER A 11 -15.28 -22.95 7.30
C SER A 11 -16.44 -23.35 8.22
N TRP A 12 -17.17 -24.42 7.87
CA TRP A 12 -18.25 -25.01 8.67
C TRP A 12 -17.76 -26.06 9.67
N LEU A 13 -16.51 -26.51 9.56
CA LEU A 13 -15.93 -27.44 10.54
C LEU A 13 -15.70 -26.73 11.89
N PRO A 14 -15.84 -27.44 13.02
CA PRO A 14 -15.37 -26.98 14.32
C PRO A 14 -13.90 -26.56 14.27
N LEU A 15 -13.50 -25.57 15.06
CA LEU A 15 -12.14 -24.99 15.02
C LEU A 15 -11.02 -26.04 15.13
N TRP A 16 -11.23 -27.10 15.91
CA TRP A 16 -10.27 -28.20 16.10
C TRP A 16 -10.15 -29.17 14.91
N LEU A 17 -11.06 -29.12 13.93
CA LEU A 17 -11.00 -29.90 12.67
C LEU A 17 -10.54 -29.05 11.49
N ARG A 18 -10.28 -27.75 11.69
CA ARG A 18 -9.82 -26.89 10.59
C ARG A 18 -8.34 -27.12 10.31
N PRO A 19 -7.94 -27.25 9.04
CA PRO A 19 -6.55 -27.26 8.66
C PRO A 19 -5.81 -26.05 9.21
N ARG A 20 -4.63 -26.29 9.78
CA ARG A 20 -3.78 -25.28 10.43
C ARG A 20 -3.51 -24.05 9.54
N TYR A 21 -3.36 -24.24 8.23
CA TYR A 21 -3.12 -23.16 7.27
C TYR A 21 -4.24 -22.09 7.25
N ILE A 22 -5.50 -22.46 7.53
CA ILE A 22 -6.62 -21.51 7.57
C ILE A 22 -6.53 -20.64 8.82
N LEU A 23 -6.14 -21.22 9.96
CA LEU A 23 -5.95 -20.49 11.21
C LEU A 23 -4.78 -19.50 11.08
N GLU A 24 -3.67 -19.93 10.48
CA GLU A 24 -2.49 -19.09 10.22
C GLU A 24 -2.82 -17.92 9.27
N GLN A 25 -3.59 -18.15 8.19
CA GLN A 25 -4.04 -17.07 7.30
C GLN A 25 -4.90 -16.02 8.03
N ARG A 26 -5.80 -16.45 8.93
CA ARG A 26 -6.63 -15.53 9.73
C ARG A 26 -5.78 -14.70 10.69
N GLN A 27 -4.82 -15.34 11.36
CA GLN A 27 -3.88 -14.65 12.26
C GLN A 27 -3.04 -13.63 11.49
N ARG A 28 -2.51 -14.00 10.33
CA ARG A 28 -1.78 -13.12 9.40
C ARG A 28 -2.63 -11.91 9.00
N ALA A 29 -3.88 -12.12 8.61
CA ALA A 29 -4.81 -11.03 8.27
C ALA A 29 -5.10 -10.09 9.45
N GLY A 30 -5.23 -10.64 10.67
CA GLY A 30 -5.39 -9.86 11.90
C GLY A 30 -4.16 -9.01 12.21
N ALA A 31 -2.97 -9.60 12.10
CA ALA A 31 -1.70 -8.92 12.29
C ALA A 31 -1.50 -7.80 11.27
N TRP A 32 -1.81 -8.05 9.99
CA TRP A 32 -1.77 -7.03 8.94
C TRP A 32 -2.69 -5.85 9.25
N ARG A 33 -3.94 -6.10 9.68
CA ARG A 33 -4.87 -5.02 10.03
C ARG A 33 -4.30 -4.10 11.12
N ARG A 34 -3.68 -4.70 12.14
CA ARG A 34 -3.05 -3.97 13.24
C ARG A 34 -1.85 -3.14 12.74
N VAL A 35 -0.89 -3.78 12.07
CA VAL A 35 0.32 -3.11 11.55
C VAL A 35 -0.03 -2.00 10.56
N ARG A 36 -1.02 -2.23 9.68
CA ARG A 36 -1.52 -1.21 8.75
C ARG A 36 -2.06 0.01 9.49
N ALA A 37 -2.86 -0.18 10.53
CA ALA A 37 -3.42 0.91 11.31
C ALA A 37 -2.33 1.70 12.06
N GLU A 38 -1.39 0.99 12.69
CA GLU A 38 -0.23 1.58 13.36
C GLU A 38 0.65 2.38 12.38
N HIS A 39 0.92 1.83 11.19
CA HIS A 39 1.72 2.49 10.17
C HIS A 39 1.07 3.77 9.65
N LEU A 40 -0.24 3.74 9.34
CA LEU A 40 -0.95 4.94 8.87
C LEU A 40 -1.08 6.02 9.96
N ALA A 41 -1.09 5.65 11.24
CA ALA A 41 -1.05 6.62 12.34
C ALA A 41 0.31 7.32 12.43
N LYS A 42 1.41 6.60 12.20
CA LYS A 42 2.78 7.16 12.19
C LYS A 42 3.10 7.93 10.91
N HIS A 43 2.54 7.51 9.78
CA HIS A 43 2.78 8.07 8.45
C HIS A 43 1.45 8.55 7.82
N PRO A 44 0.83 9.64 8.32
CA PRO A 44 -0.54 10.03 7.97
C PRO A 44 -0.68 10.75 6.62
N GLU A 45 0.31 10.64 5.74
CA GLU A 45 0.32 11.31 4.43
C GLU A 45 1.00 10.45 3.36
N CYS A 46 0.57 10.63 2.11
CA CYS A 46 1.21 10.03 0.96
C CYS A 46 2.65 10.53 0.83
N GLU A 47 3.61 9.62 0.90
CA GLU A 47 5.04 9.92 0.83
C GLU A 47 5.47 10.51 -0.54
N VAL A 48 4.64 10.38 -1.57
CA VAL A 48 4.87 10.96 -2.91
C VAL A 48 4.33 12.39 -3.01
N CYS A 49 3.05 12.61 -2.70
CA CYS A 49 2.36 13.88 -3.03
C CYS A 49 1.91 14.70 -1.81
N GLY A 50 2.00 14.16 -0.59
CA GLY A 50 1.59 14.80 0.66
C GLY A 50 0.08 14.84 0.91
N ARG A 51 -0.73 14.12 0.13
CA ARG A 51 -2.18 13.98 0.37
C ARG A 51 -2.43 13.18 1.65
N THR A 52 -3.44 13.54 2.43
CA THR A 52 -3.81 12.88 3.71
C THR A 52 -5.09 12.04 3.63
N ASN A 53 -5.77 12.03 2.48
CA ASN A 53 -6.97 11.25 2.25
C ASN A 53 -6.74 10.10 1.26
N ASN A 54 -7.63 9.11 1.29
CA ASN A 54 -7.59 7.91 0.45
C ASN A 54 -6.22 7.20 0.47
N LEU A 55 -5.72 6.97 1.68
CA LEU A 55 -4.41 6.38 1.94
C LEU A 55 -4.45 4.86 1.96
N THR A 56 -3.40 4.26 1.41
CA THR A 56 -3.11 2.84 1.47
C THR A 56 -1.67 2.61 1.89
N VAL A 57 -1.41 1.41 2.41
CA VAL A 57 -0.05 0.98 2.75
C VAL A 57 0.43 0.08 1.63
N HIS A 58 1.47 0.53 0.94
CA HIS A 58 2.14 -0.17 -0.13
C HIS A 58 3.31 -0.98 0.41
N HIS A 59 3.43 -2.23 -0.02
CA HIS A 59 4.61 -3.06 0.22
C HIS A 59 5.69 -2.75 -0.82
N VAL A 60 6.87 -2.28 -0.38
CA VAL A 60 8.02 -1.99 -1.26
C VAL A 60 8.50 -3.26 -1.97
N PHE A 61 8.58 -4.36 -1.22
CA PHE A 61 8.72 -5.72 -1.75
C PHE A 61 7.39 -6.43 -1.57
N PRO A 62 6.77 -6.92 -2.66
CA PRO A 62 5.47 -7.56 -2.60
C PRO A 62 5.54 -8.86 -1.80
N VAL A 63 4.44 -9.15 -1.09
CA VAL A 63 4.30 -10.33 -0.22
C VAL A 63 4.51 -11.65 -0.96
N SER A 64 4.22 -11.69 -2.27
CA SER A 64 4.45 -12.87 -3.12
C SER A 64 5.93 -13.19 -3.35
N LEU A 65 6.82 -12.20 -3.22
CA LEU A 65 8.27 -12.36 -3.38
C LEU A 65 9.01 -12.43 -2.04
N ALA A 66 8.51 -11.75 -1.01
CA ALA A 66 9.15 -11.66 0.31
C ALA A 66 8.08 -11.74 1.43
N PRO A 67 7.46 -12.91 1.66
CA PRO A 67 6.39 -13.06 2.65
C PRO A 67 6.84 -12.74 4.08
N GLU A 68 8.12 -12.96 4.40
CA GLU A 68 8.76 -12.62 5.67
C GLU A 68 8.80 -11.10 5.94
N LEU A 69 8.66 -10.27 4.90
CA LEU A 69 8.68 -8.82 5.00
C LEU A 69 7.27 -8.18 5.06
N GLU A 70 6.20 -8.97 5.07
CA GLU A 70 4.82 -8.44 5.01
C GLU A 70 4.51 -7.46 6.15
N LEU A 71 4.98 -7.77 7.37
CA LEU A 71 4.70 -7.00 8.58
C LEU A 71 5.88 -6.12 9.01
N VAL A 72 6.95 -6.08 8.22
CA VAL A 72 8.16 -5.33 8.53
C VAL A 72 7.96 -3.87 8.16
N GLU A 73 8.01 -2.96 9.14
CA GLU A 73 7.73 -1.53 8.95
C GLU A 73 8.59 -0.87 7.86
N SER A 74 9.87 -1.25 7.72
CA SER A 74 10.76 -0.73 6.67
C SER A 74 10.35 -1.15 5.25
N ASN A 75 9.53 -2.20 5.11
CA ASN A 75 8.93 -2.64 3.85
C ASN A 75 7.60 -1.94 3.54
N LEU A 76 7.09 -1.08 4.43
CA LEU A 76 5.80 -0.42 4.28
C LEU A 76 5.96 1.06 3.94
N MET A 77 5.12 1.54 3.01
CA MET A 77 5.13 2.92 2.56
C MET A 77 3.71 3.45 2.45
N THR A 78 3.45 4.66 2.94
CA THR A 78 2.11 5.25 2.82
C THR A 78 1.96 5.98 1.49
N LEU A 79 0.99 5.57 0.68
CA LEU A 79 0.69 6.18 -0.62
C LEU A 79 -0.81 6.47 -0.71
N CYS A 80 -1.21 7.47 -1.51
CA CYS A 80 -2.61 7.59 -1.89
C CYS A 80 -2.93 6.56 -2.99
N ASP A 81 -4.14 5.99 -2.95
CA ASP A 81 -4.52 4.89 -3.84
C ASP A 81 -4.37 5.24 -5.33
N THR A 82 -4.89 6.40 -5.74
CA THR A 82 -4.69 6.94 -7.08
C THR A 82 -4.26 8.41 -7.01
N PRO A 83 -3.28 8.87 -7.80
CA PRO A 83 -2.49 8.10 -8.76
C PRO A 83 -1.24 7.44 -8.16
N CYS A 84 -0.84 7.79 -6.93
CA CYS A 84 0.52 7.51 -6.46
C CYS A 84 0.80 6.02 -6.27
N HIS A 85 -0.10 5.26 -5.65
CA HIS A 85 0.10 3.83 -5.45
C HIS A 85 0.18 3.08 -6.79
N PHE A 86 -0.76 3.34 -7.70
CA PHE A 86 -0.78 2.71 -9.02
C PHE A 86 0.42 3.11 -9.89
N MET A 87 0.80 4.39 -9.92
CA MET A 87 1.88 4.89 -10.77
C MET A 87 3.28 4.61 -10.18
N PHE A 88 3.52 5.00 -8.93
CA PHE A 88 4.86 4.89 -8.33
C PHE A 88 5.14 3.51 -7.77
N GLY A 89 4.14 2.86 -7.16
CA GLY A 89 4.28 1.52 -6.60
C GLY A 89 4.25 0.43 -7.67
N HIS A 90 3.38 0.61 -8.67
CA HIS A 90 3.02 -0.45 -9.62
C HIS A 90 3.23 -0.09 -11.11
N PHE A 91 3.79 1.07 -11.47
CA PHE A 91 4.02 1.46 -12.87
C PHE A 91 2.78 1.30 -13.78
N PHE A 92 1.59 1.65 -13.28
CA PHE A 92 0.31 1.46 -13.97
C PHE A 92 -0.06 -0.01 -14.26
N ASN A 93 0.52 -0.97 -13.53
CA ASN A 93 0.18 -2.38 -13.63
C ASN A 93 0.42 -3.10 -12.28
N TYR A 94 -0.64 -3.54 -11.59
CA TYR A 94 -0.51 -4.22 -10.29
C TYR A 94 0.29 -5.53 -10.31
N HIS A 95 0.60 -6.08 -11.50
CA HIS A 95 1.53 -7.20 -11.66
C HIS A 95 3.01 -6.79 -11.60
N CYS A 96 3.31 -5.50 -11.68
CA CYS A 96 4.65 -4.92 -11.55
C CYS A 96 4.84 -4.34 -10.13
N TYR A 97 6.10 -4.17 -9.73
CA TYR A 97 6.47 -3.44 -8.51
C TYR A 97 7.73 -2.61 -8.74
N ASN A 98 7.83 -1.50 -8.03
CA ASN A 98 8.95 -0.58 -8.15
C ASN A 98 9.91 -0.71 -6.95
N LYS A 99 11.02 -1.44 -7.13
CA LYS A 99 12.10 -1.54 -6.13
C LYS A 99 12.66 -0.17 -5.69
N ASN A 100 12.54 0.85 -6.55
CA ASN A 100 13.04 2.20 -6.31
C ASN A 100 11.93 3.18 -5.87
N VAL A 101 10.75 2.69 -5.46
CA VAL A 101 9.58 3.53 -5.13
C VAL A 101 9.91 4.65 -4.14
N ARG A 102 10.69 4.36 -3.10
CA ARG A 102 11.12 5.37 -2.10
C ARG A 102 11.98 6.47 -2.71
N LYS A 103 12.98 6.09 -3.51
CA LYS A 103 13.87 7.04 -4.19
C LYS A 103 13.08 7.94 -5.13
N LEU A 104 12.20 7.34 -5.95
CA LEU A 104 11.39 8.09 -6.91
C LEU A 104 10.38 9.00 -6.22
N ALA A 105 9.72 8.53 -5.16
CA ALA A 105 8.80 9.33 -4.35
C ALA A 105 9.51 10.54 -3.73
N ALA A 106 10.68 10.35 -3.13
CA ALA A 106 11.44 11.43 -2.52
C ALA A 106 11.88 12.49 -3.54
N LEU A 107 12.38 12.05 -4.71
CA LEU A 107 12.74 12.94 -5.81
C LEU A 107 11.52 13.73 -6.30
N PHE A 108 10.42 13.03 -6.61
CA PHE A 108 9.21 13.67 -7.11
C PHE A 108 8.62 14.66 -6.10
N ARG A 109 8.56 14.29 -4.82
CA ARG A 109 8.06 15.18 -3.76
C ARG A 109 8.93 16.42 -3.61
N ARG A 110 10.25 16.28 -3.76
CA ARG A 110 11.18 17.42 -3.75
C ARG A 110 10.92 18.34 -4.93
N GLU A 111 10.86 17.82 -6.15
CA GLU A 111 10.60 18.63 -7.34
C GLU A 111 9.21 19.29 -7.27
N MET A 112 8.18 18.59 -6.80
CA MET A 112 6.87 19.18 -6.55
C MET A 112 6.91 20.37 -5.60
N ARG A 113 7.69 20.30 -4.51
CA ARG A 113 7.84 21.43 -3.58
C ARG A 113 8.56 22.61 -4.22
N ASN A 114 9.55 22.34 -5.06
CA ASN A 114 10.27 23.37 -5.82
C ASN A 114 9.35 24.03 -6.84
N HIS A 115 8.55 23.25 -7.57
CA HIS A 115 7.63 23.74 -8.61
C HIS A 115 6.33 24.34 -8.08
N ARG A 116 5.91 24.05 -6.84
CA ARG A 116 4.85 24.82 -6.15
C ARG A 116 5.22 26.28 -5.94
N ARG A 117 6.49 26.65 -6.15
CA ARG A 117 7.01 28.03 -6.16
C ARG A 117 7.28 28.55 -7.56
N CYS A 118 6.91 27.83 -8.63
CA CYS A 118 6.95 28.40 -9.97
C CYS A 118 6.01 29.62 -10.00
N ALA A 119 6.58 30.78 -10.31
CA ALA A 119 5.87 32.03 -10.43
C ALA A 119 4.71 31.86 -11.43
N GLN A 120 3.49 32.02 -10.92
CA GLN A 120 2.38 32.61 -11.63
C GLN A 120 1.97 31.95 -12.97
N HIS A 121 1.09 30.96 -12.89
CA HIS A 121 -0.10 31.03 -13.74
C HIS A 121 -1.13 31.92 -13.02
N HIS A 122 -0.85 33.23 -12.94
CA HIS A 122 -1.95 34.18 -12.80
C HIS A 122 -2.81 33.98 -14.04
N ARG A 123 -3.94 33.29 -13.85
CA ARG A 123 -5.04 33.35 -14.81
C ARG A 123 -5.38 34.83 -14.92
N THR A 124 -4.96 35.47 -16.01
CA THR A 124 -5.62 36.68 -16.51
C THR A 124 -7.05 36.27 -16.81
N THR A 125 -7.89 36.39 -15.79
CA THR A 125 -9.34 36.46 -15.94
C THR A 125 -9.58 37.88 -16.40
N THR A 126 -9.62 38.06 -17.72
CA THR A 126 -10.24 39.22 -18.35
C THR A 126 -11.49 38.71 -19.03
N ASP A 127 -12.61 39.06 -18.40
CA ASP A 127 -13.98 39.25 -18.86
C ASP A 127 -14.31 38.93 -20.33
#